data_AF-A0A3B8UTP5-F1
#
_entry.id   AF-A0A3B8UTP5-F1
#
_cell.length_a   1.000
_cell.length_b   1.000
_cell.length_c   1.000
_cell.angle_alpha   90.00
_cell.angle_beta   90.00
_cell.angle_gamma   90.00
#
_symmetry.space_group_name_H-M   'P 1'
#
loop_
_entity.id
_entity.type
_entity.pdbx_description
1 polymer ?
#
loop_
_entity_poly.entity_id
_entity_poly.type
_entity_poly.pdbx_seq_one_letter_code
_entity_poly.pdbx_strand_id
1 'polypeptide(L)'
;MFCNRPLGSNEVIETFPVGRRLAFDAAQGRLWVVCRKCERWNLSPLEERWEAVEMCEKLFRDTRVRVSTENVGLAKHHEGLELVRIGAPMRPEFAAWRYGDQFGRRRKRQIMYGVGAAAIIGVVVVGGVVTGAISGAVLAQTGNFWNAWANGRTLVKHRRPSGELLKLKRMDLLGTRVRAANDDLGFKVEVRKGKKKEWFRGDEARRIVGAILPKMNAMGGKPQTVQDAVDEIESAGHPTNFLADLAEGDHFRDKTGLPGFINKMPKPTKLALEMALHEEQERRALEGELWRLERAWEEAEEIAAISDNLLLPKGAEEFVESQRAETD
;
A
#
# COMPACT_ATOMS: atom_id res chain seq x y z
N MET A 1 25.47 11.21 21.14
CA MET A 1 26.86 11.29 20.61
C MET A 1 26.85 11.41 19.09
N PHE A 2 27.25 12.57 18.57
CA PHE A 2 27.24 12.97 17.15
C PHE A 2 28.09 12.06 16.24
N CYS A 3 27.81 12.10 14.94
CA CYS A 3 28.52 11.41 13.86
C CYS A 3 29.26 12.42 12.98
N ASN A 4 30.58 12.22 12.83
CA ASN A 4 31.43 13.08 11.98
C ASN A 4 31.63 12.52 10.56
N ARG A 5 30.86 11.50 10.15
CA ARG A 5 30.96 10.93 8.79
C ARG A 5 30.31 11.87 7.78
N PRO A 6 30.74 11.86 6.50
CA PRO A 6 30.07 12.64 5.47
C PRO A 6 28.60 12.21 5.35
N LEU A 7 27.69 13.13 5.67
CA LEU A 7 26.25 12.92 5.69
C LEU A 7 25.64 13.01 4.27
N GLY A 8 26.42 13.51 3.32
CA GLY A 8 25.97 13.84 1.97
C GLY A 8 25.32 15.23 1.91
N SER A 9 24.86 15.60 0.72
CA SER A 9 24.11 16.84 0.47
C SER A 9 22.81 16.53 -0.26
N ASN A 10 21.83 17.42 -0.15
CA ASN A 10 20.59 17.39 -0.92
C ASN A 10 20.34 18.77 -1.56
N GLU A 11 19.62 18.79 -2.68
CA GLU A 11 19.21 20.02 -3.39
C GLU A 11 17.73 20.33 -3.17
N VAL A 12 17.03 19.48 -2.42
CA VAL A 12 15.58 19.56 -2.20
C VAL A 12 15.23 20.54 -1.09
N ILE A 13 16.02 20.56 -0.01
CA ILE A 13 15.87 21.49 1.10
C ILE A 13 16.90 22.62 0.91
N GLU A 14 16.55 23.64 0.13
CA GLU A 14 17.43 24.77 -0.20
C GLU A 14 18.04 25.44 1.04
N THR A 15 17.25 25.58 2.10
CA THR A 15 17.65 26.19 3.38
C THR A 15 18.52 25.27 4.24
N PHE A 16 18.59 23.97 3.91
CA PHE A 16 19.37 22.97 4.63
C PHE A 16 19.89 21.87 3.68
N PRO A 17 20.91 22.17 2.86
CA PRO A 17 21.39 21.26 1.80
C PRO A 17 22.29 20.13 2.33
N VAL A 18 22.12 19.71 3.59
CA VAL A 18 22.94 18.71 4.26
C VAL A 18 22.15 17.42 4.47
N GLY A 19 22.77 16.28 4.20
CA GLY A 19 22.17 14.97 4.45
C GLY A 19 21.26 14.48 3.33
N ARG A 20 21.02 13.16 3.30
CA ARG A 20 20.07 12.48 2.38
C ARG A 20 18.96 11.74 3.11
N ARG A 21 18.97 11.76 4.45
CA ARG A 21 17.89 11.31 5.31
C ARG A 21 17.75 12.34 6.42
N LEU A 22 16.63 13.05 6.43
CA LEU A 22 16.31 14.07 7.41
C LEU A 22 15.17 13.58 8.28
N ALA A 23 15.27 13.79 9.58
CA ALA A 23 14.18 13.57 10.50
C ALA A 23 13.77 14.89 11.14
N PHE A 24 12.48 15.12 11.34
CA PHE A 24 12.00 16.40 11.84
C PHE A 24 10.76 16.25 12.71
N ASP A 25 10.68 17.08 13.75
CA ASP A 25 9.50 17.27 14.59
C ASP A 25 9.01 18.71 14.40
N ALA A 26 7.86 18.86 13.72
CA ALA A 26 7.28 20.16 13.43
C ALA A 26 6.69 20.83 14.67
N ALA A 27 6.24 20.06 15.67
CA ALA A 27 5.67 20.61 16.90
C ALA A 27 6.76 21.17 17.83
N GLN A 28 7.91 20.49 17.88
CA GLN A 28 9.04 20.91 18.70
C GLN A 28 10.09 21.75 17.94
N GLY A 29 9.93 21.94 16.63
CA GLY A 29 10.90 22.68 15.80
C GLY A 29 12.28 22.01 15.72
N ARG A 30 12.33 20.68 15.78
CA ARG A 30 13.58 19.91 15.77
C ARG A 30 13.84 19.32 14.39
N LEU A 31 15.10 19.34 13.99
CA LEU A 31 15.57 18.77 12.73
C LEU A 31 16.86 18.00 12.99
N TRP A 32 16.91 16.76 12.54
CA TRP A 32 18.07 15.88 12.63
C TRP A 32 18.50 15.42 11.24
N VAL A 33 19.81 15.28 11.06
CA VAL A 33 20.39 14.55 9.93
C VAL A 33 20.73 13.14 10.35
N VAL A 34 20.10 12.15 9.71
CA VAL A 34 20.31 10.73 10.01
C VAL A 34 21.39 10.17 9.09
N CYS A 35 22.49 9.69 9.66
CA CYS A 35 23.57 9.10 8.89
C CYS A 35 23.14 7.75 8.29
N ARG A 36 23.10 7.62 6.96
CA ARG A 36 22.74 6.35 6.29
C ARG A 36 23.73 5.18 6.51
N LYS A 37 24.91 5.44 7.11
CA LYS A 37 25.94 4.40 7.36
C LYS A 37 25.92 3.85 8.78
N CYS A 38 25.60 4.67 9.76
CA CYS A 38 25.60 4.27 11.17
C CYS A 38 24.30 4.58 11.90
N GLU A 39 23.29 5.06 11.17
CA GLU A 39 21.93 5.34 11.63
C GLU A 39 21.82 6.34 12.78
N ARG A 40 22.91 7.05 13.12
CA ARG A 40 22.93 8.09 14.15
C ARG A 40 22.23 9.37 13.71
N TRP A 41 21.50 9.97 14.65
CA TRP A 41 20.75 11.20 14.49
C TRP A 41 21.60 12.38 14.98
N ASN A 42 21.84 13.34 14.10
CA ASN A 42 22.64 14.53 14.37
C ASN A 42 21.72 15.72 14.42
N LEU A 43 21.49 16.27 15.61
CA LEU A 43 20.65 17.44 15.79
C LEU A 43 21.29 18.65 15.08
N SER A 44 20.54 19.29 14.18
CA SER A 44 20.97 20.50 13.46
C SER A 44 21.04 21.72 14.40
N PRO A 45 21.87 22.74 14.14
CA PRO A 45 21.89 23.98 14.93
C PRO A 45 20.55 24.73 14.89
N LEU A 46 20.20 25.46 15.95
CA LEU A 46 18.90 26.15 16.11
C LEU A 46 18.60 27.18 15.02
N GLU A 47 19.61 27.90 14.54
CA GLU A 47 19.48 29.00 13.56
C GLU A 47 18.96 28.51 12.19
N GLU A 48 19.18 27.24 11.85
CA GLU A 48 18.88 26.66 10.53
C GLU A 48 17.56 25.87 10.50
N ARG A 49 16.83 25.76 11.62
CA ARG A 49 15.73 24.78 11.76
C ARG A 49 14.40 25.23 11.19
N TRP A 50 13.98 26.49 11.40
CA TRP A 50 12.59 26.89 11.18
C TRP A 50 12.14 26.71 9.73
N GLU A 51 12.82 27.35 8.78
CA GLU A 51 12.48 27.24 7.36
C GLU A 51 12.67 25.81 6.82
N ALA A 52 13.70 25.12 7.30
CA ALA A 52 13.98 23.75 6.88
C ALA A 52 12.92 22.74 7.37
N VAL A 53 12.44 22.89 8.60
CA VAL A 53 11.37 22.06 9.18
C VAL A 53 10.04 22.30 8.47
N GLU A 54 9.68 23.56 8.20
CA GLU A 54 8.47 23.88 7.44
C GLU A 54 8.52 23.31 6.01
N MET A 55 9.68 23.41 5.36
CA MET A 55 9.88 22.83 4.03
C MET A 55 9.83 21.30 4.07
N CYS A 56 10.42 20.67 5.08
CA CYS A 56 10.32 19.23 5.30
C CYS A 56 8.87 18.79 5.53
N GLU A 57 8.08 19.51 6.33
CA GLU A 57 6.66 19.22 6.58
C GLU A 57 5.84 19.37 5.29
N LYS A 58 6.06 20.44 4.52
CA LYS A 58 5.41 20.66 3.22
C LYS A 58 5.76 19.55 2.23
N LEU A 59 7.04 19.22 2.08
CA LEU A 59 7.49 18.16 1.19
C LEU A 59 7.00 16.79 1.65
N PHE A 60 6.94 16.52 2.94
CA PHE A 60 6.38 15.27 3.47
C PHE A 60 4.89 15.14 3.13
N ARG A 61 4.13 16.24 3.19
CA ARG A 61 2.72 16.30 2.75
C ARG A 61 2.58 16.07 1.25
N ASP A 62 3.46 16.66 0.45
CA ASP A 62 3.42 16.54 -1.02
C ASP A 62 4.03 15.21 -1.52
N THR A 63 4.86 14.56 -0.69
CA THR A 63 5.59 13.36 -1.08
C THR A 63 4.68 12.16 -1.21
N ARG A 64 4.85 11.57 -2.38
CA ARG A 64 4.00 10.54 -2.94
C ARG A 64 4.24 9.15 -2.39
N VAL A 65 5.41 8.85 -1.82
CA VAL A 65 5.72 7.57 -1.17
C VAL A 65 5.95 7.87 0.31
N ARG A 66 4.96 7.55 1.15
CA ARG A 66 4.96 7.77 2.59
C ARG A 66 4.21 6.65 3.31
N VAL A 67 4.71 6.24 4.46
CA VAL A 67 4.03 5.37 5.45
C VAL A 67 4.16 6.02 6.81
N SER A 68 3.18 5.84 7.68
CA SER A 68 3.20 6.41 9.03
C SER A 68 2.68 5.41 10.05
N THR A 69 3.36 5.34 11.19
CA THR A 69 2.83 4.79 12.44
C THR A 69 2.16 5.90 13.25
N GLU A 70 1.77 5.61 14.48
CA GLU A 70 1.22 6.61 15.41
C GLU A 70 2.23 7.71 15.77
N ASN A 71 3.54 7.46 15.67
CA ASN A 71 4.55 8.42 16.14
C ASN A 71 5.59 8.80 15.07
N VAL A 72 5.74 8.00 14.01
CA VAL A 72 6.77 8.21 12.99
C VAL A 72 6.21 8.01 11.59
N GLY A 73 6.46 8.99 10.72
CA GLY A 73 6.21 8.94 9.29
C GLY A 73 7.50 8.84 8.50
N LEU A 74 7.59 7.96 7.51
CA LEU A 74 8.70 7.87 6.56
C LEU A 74 8.21 8.19 5.16
N ALA A 75 8.87 9.10 4.46
CA ALA A 75 8.61 9.44 3.07
C ALA A 75 9.88 9.47 2.21
N LYS A 76 9.76 9.16 0.91
CA LYS A 76 10.87 9.18 -0.05
C LYS A 76 10.58 10.11 -1.21
N HIS A 77 11.36 11.19 -1.31
CA HIS A 77 11.31 12.14 -2.42
C HIS A 77 11.89 11.52 -3.70
N HIS A 78 11.44 11.95 -4.88
CA HIS A 78 11.88 11.38 -6.16
C HIS A 78 13.38 11.59 -6.43
N GLU A 79 13.99 12.62 -5.85
CA GLU A 79 15.44 12.88 -5.93
C GLU A 79 16.27 12.07 -4.92
N GLY A 80 15.64 11.13 -4.21
CA GLY A 80 16.30 10.23 -3.28
C GLY A 80 16.60 10.82 -1.90
N LEU A 81 15.93 11.92 -1.53
CA LEU A 81 15.89 12.41 -0.14
C LEU A 81 14.84 11.62 0.65
N GLU A 82 15.23 11.11 1.81
CA GLU A 82 14.33 10.44 2.74
C GLU A 82 13.95 11.39 3.87
N LEU A 83 12.66 11.47 4.18
CA LEU A 83 12.09 12.35 5.21
C LEU A 83 11.45 11.48 6.30
N VAL A 84 11.82 11.71 7.55
CA VAL A 84 11.28 11.03 8.73
C VAL A 84 10.55 12.07 9.58
N ARG A 85 9.23 12.10 9.52
CA ARG A 85 8.40 12.99 10.33
C ARG A 85 8.16 12.37 11.70
N ILE A 86 8.36 13.14 12.77
CA ILE A 86 8.10 12.75 14.16
C ILE A 86 6.82 13.43 14.65
N GLY A 87 6.11 12.74 15.53
CA GLY A 87 4.93 13.23 16.25
C GLY A 87 3.64 12.58 15.75
N ALA A 88 2.52 13.03 16.33
CA ALA A 88 1.20 12.47 16.07
C ALA A 88 0.96 12.29 14.56
N PRO A 89 0.37 11.16 14.13
CA PRO A 89 0.26 10.85 12.73
C PRO A 89 -0.58 11.94 12.09
N MET A 90 -0.17 12.42 10.92
CA MET A 90 -1.17 13.03 10.05
C MET A 90 -2.23 11.95 9.82
N ARG A 91 -3.52 12.31 9.92
CA ARG A 91 -4.62 11.37 9.71
C ARG A 91 -4.24 10.46 8.54
N PRO A 92 -4.37 9.12 8.66
CA PRO A 92 -3.99 8.20 7.60
C PRO A 92 -4.85 8.50 6.37
N GLU A 93 -4.41 9.46 5.58
CA GLU A 93 -5.01 9.82 4.31
C GLU A 93 -4.58 8.71 3.37
N PHE A 94 -5.49 7.75 3.25
CA PHE A 94 -5.41 6.71 2.26
C PHE A 94 -5.19 7.39 0.89
N ALA A 95 -3.99 7.23 0.33
CA ALA A 95 -3.54 8.05 -0.79
C ALA A 95 -4.25 7.66 -2.10
N ALA A 96 -5.49 8.13 -2.28
CA ALA A 96 -6.37 7.89 -3.42
C ALA A 96 -5.67 8.01 -4.79
N TRP A 97 -4.75 8.97 -4.91
CA TRP A 97 -4.03 9.27 -6.15
C TRP A 97 -2.99 8.19 -6.53
N ARG A 98 -2.48 7.36 -5.59
CA ARG A 98 -1.56 6.23 -5.89
C ARG A 98 -2.21 5.15 -6.74
N TYR A 99 -3.50 4.93 -6.53
CA TYR A 99 -4.25 3.83 -7.14
C TYR A 99 -5.02 4.27 -8.40
N GLY A 100 -5.39 5.56 -8.50
CA GLY A 100 -6.10 6.13 -9.66
C GLY A 100 -5.39 5.88 -11.00
N ASP A 101 -4.07 6.08 -11.08
CA ASP A 101 -3.31 5.88 -12.31
C ASP A 101 -3.07 4.39 -12.62
N GLN A 102 -2.85 3.54 -11.61
CA GLN A 102 -2.62 2.10 -11.82
C GLN A 102 -3.86 1.38 -12.39
N PHE A 103 -5.03 1.61 -11.78
CA PHE A 103 -6.28 1.01 -12.25
C PHE A 103 -6.76 1.63 -13.58
N GLY A 104 -6.50 2.92 -13.79
CA GLY A 104 -6.74 3.61 -15.05
C GLY A 104 -5.91 3.03 -16.20
N ARG A 105 -4.60 2.81 -15.99
CA ARG A 105 -3.71 2.16 -16.97
C ARG A 105 -4.16 0.74 -17.30
N ARG A 106 -4.56 -0.04 -16.30
CA ARG A 106 -5.10 -1.41 -16.48
C ARG A 106 -6.36 -1.39 -17.35
N ARG A 107 -7.27 -0.45 -17.11
CA ARG A 107 -8.49 -0.26 -17.90
C ARG A 107 -8.19 0.15 -19.35
N LYS A 108 -7.32 1.15 -19.57
CA LYS A 108 -6.90 1.58 -20.91
C LYS A 108 -6.31 0.41 -21.71
N ARG A 109 -5.46 -0.40 -21.06
CA ARG A 109 -4.84 -1.59 -21.68
C ARG A 109 -5.88 -2.64 -22.08
N GLN A 110 -6.88 -2.92 -21.24
CA GLN A 110 -7.95 -3.87 -21.59
C GLN A 110 -8.88 -3.35 -22.68
N ILE A 111 -9.19 -2.04 -22.69
CA ILE A 111 -9.96 -1.42 -23.78
C ILE A 111 -9.17 -1.57 -25.09
N MET A 112 -7.86 -1.28 -25.07
CA MET A 112 -6.99 -1.43 -26.24
C MET A 112 -6.91 -2.88 -26.73
N TYR A 113 -6.77 -3.87 -25.83
CA TYR A 113 -6.81 -5.29 -26.22
C TYR A 113 -8.21 -5.75 -26.66
N GLY A 114 -9.29 -5.17 -26.13
CA GLY A 114 -10.66 -5.45 -26.56
C GLY A 114 -10.95 -4.90 -27.96
N VAL A 115 -10.47 -3.69 -28.26
CA VAL A 115 -10.53 -3.07 -29.59
C VAL A 115 -9.60 -3.80 -30.57
N GLY A 116 -8.39 -4.19 -30.15
CA GLY A 116 -7.45 -4.97 -30.96
C GLY A 116 -7.90 -6.40 -31.24
N ALA A 117 -8.59 -7.07 -30.30
CA ALA A 117 -9.17 -8.39 -30.52
C ALA A 117 -10.38 -8.34 -31.47
N ALA A 118 -11.14 -7.25 -31.50
CA ALA A 118 -12.17 -7.01 -32.50
C ALA A 118 -11.58 -6.81 -33.92
N ALA A 119 -10.37 -6.24 -34.02
CA ALA A 119 -9.68 -6.03 -35.29
C ALA A 119 -9.02 -7.27 -35.91
N ILE A 120 -8.90 -8.40 -35.17
CA ILE A 120 -8.37 -9.67 -35.70
C ILE A 120 -9.45 -10.46 -36.47
N ILE A 121 -10.66 -9.93 -36.64
CA ILE A 121 -11.64 -10.44 -37.60
C ILE A 121 -11.31 -9.89 -39.00
N GLY A 122 -10.07 -10.13 -39.45
CA GLY A 122 -9.65 -9.97 -40.84
C GLY A 122 -9.83 -11.32 -41.55
N VAL A 123 -10.89 -11.41 -42.37
CA VAL A 123 -11.24 -12.59 -43.16
C VAL A 123 -10.10 -12.96 -44.11
N VAL A 124 -9.48 -14.15 -43.94
CA VAL A 124 -8.83 -14.87 -45.04
C VAL A 124 -9.77 -16.01 -45.45
N VAL A 125 -10.71 -15.70 -46.35
CA VAL A 125 -11.35 -16.70 -47.20
C VAL A 125 -10.64 -16.59 -48.54
N VAL A 126 -9.57 -17.36 -48.71
CA VAL A 126 -8.99 -17.60 -50.04
C VAL A 126 -8.95 -19.11 -50.23
N GLY A 127 -10.00 -19.63 -50.87
CA GLY A 127 -10.00 -20.82 -51.69
C GLY A 127 -9.80 -22.19 -51.02
N GLY A 128 -10.88 -22.96 -50.93
CA GLY A 128 -10.82 -24.42 -51.07
C GLY A 128 -10.86 -25.23 -49.77
N VAL A 129 -12.02 -25.84 -49.51
CA VAL A 129 -12.17 -26.95 -48.57
C VAL A 129 -11.42 -28.16 -49.12
N VAL A 130 -10.26 -28.50 -48.55
CA VAL A 130 -9.66 -29.83 -48.74
C VAL A 130 -8.98 -30.27 -47.42
N THR A 131 -9.38 -31.44 -46.93
CA THR A 131 -8.80 -32.21 -45.79
C THR A 131 -8.90 -31.62 -44.38
N GLY A 132 -10.00 -31.90 -43.67
CA GLY A 132 -10.04 -32.24 -42.23
C GLY A 132 -9.51 -31.25 -41.17
N ALA A 133 -8.94 -30.11 -41.56
CA ALA A 133 -8.45 -29.09 -40.65
C ALA A 133 -9.55 -28.04 -40.45
N ILE A 134 -10.29 -28.17 -39.35
CA ILE A 134 -11.16 -27.08 -38.89
C ILE A 134 -10.24 -25.90 -38.56
N SER A 135 -10.19 -24.92 -39.46
CA SER A 135 -9.37 -23.72 -39.25
C SER A 135 -9.83 -22.99 -37.99
N GLY A 136 -8.89 -22.45 -37.21
CA GLY A 136 -9.21 -21.72 -35.97
C GLY A 136 -10.20 -20.57 -36.16
N ALA A 137 -10.34 -20.07 -37.39
CA ALA A 137 -11.32 -19.07 -37.79
C ALA A 137 -12.78 -19.59 -37.71
N VAL A 138 -13.05 -20.85 -38.05
CA VAL A 138 -14.38 -21.45 -37.95
C VAL A 138 -14.77 -21.73 -36.50
N LEU A 139 -13.81 -22.15 -35.66
CA LEU A 139 -14.05 -22.33 -34.23
C LEU A 139 -14.24 -20.98 -33.51
N ALA A 140 -13.50 -19.93 -33.90
CA ALA A 140 -13.62 -18.59 -33.33
C ALA A 140 -15.01 -17.95 -33.53
N GLN A 141 -15.75 -18.32 -34.57
CA GLN A 141 -17.12 -17.84 -34.81
C GLN A 141 -18.17 -18.46 -33.87
N THR A 142 -17.83 -19.55 -33.16
CA THR A 142 -18.75 -20.13 -32.17
C THR A 142 -18.47 -19.54 -30.79
N GLY A 143 -19.47 -18.85 -30.20
CA GLY A 143 -19.36 -18.30 -28.84
C GLY A 143 -18.98 -19.35 -27.77
N ASN A 144 -19.24 -20.63 -28.06
CA ASN A 144 -18.81 -21.77 -27.25
C ASN A 144 -17.30 -21.97 -27.21
N PHE A 145 -16.57 -21.74 -28.31
CA PHE A 145 -15.12 -21.87 -28.33
C PHE A 145 -14.43 -20.76 -27.53
N TRP A 146 -14.89 -19.51 -27.68
CA TRP A 146 -14.36 -18.39 -26.90
C TRP A 146 -14.60 -18.60 -25.40
N ASN A 147 -15.79 -19.05 -25.02
CA ASN A 147 -16.10 -19.41 -23.64
C ASN A 147 -15.23 -20.59 -23.14
N ALA A 148 -15.03 -21.63 -23.95
CA ALA A 148 -14.18 -22.77 -23.58
C ALA A 148 -12.70 -22.37 -23.41
N TRP A 149 -12.17 -21.55 -24.31
CA TRP A 149 -10.79 -21.07 -24.28
C TRP A 149 -10.55 -20.09 -23.12
N ALA A 150 -11.41 -19.08 -22.97
CA ALA A 150 -11.32 -18.09 -21.90
C ALA A 150 -11.45 -18.73 -20.51
N ASN A 151 -12.33 -19.73 -20.36
CA ASN A 151 -12.52 -20.45 -19.10
C ASN A 151 -11.47 -21.56 -18.88
N GLY A 152 -10.81 -22.04 -19.95
CA GLY A 152 -9.76 -23.06 -19.89
C GLY A 152 -8.38 -22.51 -19.47
N ARG A 153 -8.13 -21.22 -19.70
CA ARG A 153 -6.85 -20.56 -19.43
C ARG A 153 -6.55 -20.45 -17.94
N THR A 154 -5.31 -20.80 -17.56
CA THR A 154 -4.80 -20.56 -16.21
C THR A 154 -4.49 -19.07 -16.04
N LEU A 155 -5.10 -18.43 -15.04
CA LEU A 155 -4.93 -17.01 -14.74
C LEU A 155 -3.95 -16.76 -13.59
N VAL A 156 -3.93 -17.66 -12.60
CA VAL A 156 -3.06 -17.57 -11.43
C VAL A 156 -2.32 -18.88 -11.26
N LYS A 157 -1.02 -18.79 -10.94
CA LYS A 157 -0.18 -19.92 -10.54
C LYS A 157 0.33 -19.60 -9.14
N HIS A 158 -0.17 -20.30 -8.13
CA HIS A 158 0.24 -20.12 -6.75
C HIS A 158 1.12 -21.32 -6.34
N ARG A 159 2.33 -21.05 -5.86
CA ARG A 159 3.24 -22.10 -5.37
C ARG A 159 3.00 -22.30 -3.89
N ARG A 160 2.64 -23.51 -3.50
CA ARG A 160 2.43 -23.91 -2.12
C ARG A 160 3.76 -24.06 -1.37
N PRO A 161 3.76 -24.02 -0.04
CA PRO A 161 4.93 -24.33 0.78
C PRO A 161 5.50 -25.73 0.50
N SER A 162 4.64 -26.70 0.18
CA SER A 162 5.04 -28.06 -0.23
C SER A 162 5.72 -28.14 -1.61
N GLY A 163 5.83 -27.01 -2.33
CA GLY A 163 6.39 -26.92 -3.68
C GLY A 163 5.39 -27.17 -4.81
N GLU A 164 4.19 -27.69 -4.50
CA GLU A 164 3.14 -27.96 -5.48
C GLU A 164 2.60 -26.65 -6.11
N LEU A 165 2.29 -26.68 -7.40
CA LEU A 165 1.76 -25.51 -8.12
C LEU A 165 0.25 -25.59 -8.29
N LEU A 166 -0.48 -24.75 -7.54
CA LEU A 166 -1.91 -24.55 -7.69
C LEU A 166 -2.19 -23.62 -8.89
N LYS A 167 -2.70 -24.19 -9.98
CA LYS A 167 -3.10 -23.43 -11.19
C LYS A 167 -4.58 -23.09 -11.11
N LEU A 168 -4.94 -21.82 -11.05
CA LEU A 168 -6.34 -21.38 -10.96
C LEU A 168 -6.82 -20.77 -12.28
N LYS A 169 -8.02 -21.17 -12.71
CA LYS A 169 -8.72 -20.66 -13.89
C LYS A 169 -9.77 -19.64 -13.48
N ARG A 170 -10.39 -18.96 -14.45
CA ARG A 170 -11.44 -17.95 -14.19
C ARG A 170 -12.54 -18.44 -13.24
N MET A 171 -13.08 -19.63 -13.49
CA MET A 171 -14.14 -20.21 -12.67
C MET A 171 -13.69 -20.55 -11.24
N ASP A 172 -12.40 -20.84 -11.06
CA ASP A 172 -11.81 -21.08 -9.74
C ASP A 172 -11.79 -19.78 -8.92
N LEU A 173 -11.44 -18.65 -9.55
CA LEU A 173 -11.39 -17.32 -8.92
C LEU A 173 -12.78 -16.81 -8.50
N LEU A 174 -13.81 -17.11 -9.30
CA LEU A 174 -15.19 -16.69 -8.98
C LEU A 174 -15.75 -17.38 -7.74
N GLY A 175 -15.18 -18.51 -7.33
CA GLY A 175 -15.54 -19.21 -6.10
C GLY A 175 -14.78 -18.75 -4.86
N THR A 176 -13.88 -17.76 -4.98
CA THR A 176 -13.04 -17.32 -3.88
C THR A 176 -13.85 -16.56 -2.83
N ARG A 177 -13.61 -16.90 -1.55
CA ARG A 177 -14.26 -16.26 -0.41
C ARG A 177 -13.24 -15.75 0.60
N VAL A 178 -13.59 -14.66 1.28
CA VAL A 178 -12.85 -14.11 2.42
C VAL A 178 -13.74 -14.20 3.65
N ARG A 179 -13.19 -14.63 4.79
CA ARG A 179 -13.87 -14.66 6.08
C ARG A 179 -12.89 -14.34 7.19
N ALA A 180 -13.39 -13.85 8.32
CA ALA A 180 -12.59 -13.60 9.51
C ALA A 180 -11.84 -14.85 9.98
N ALA A 181 -10.65 -14.63 10.53
CA ALA A 181 -9.82 -15.63 11.17
C ALA A 181 -9.13 -15.03 12.39
N ASN A 182 -8.96 -15.84 13.43
CA ASN A 182 -8.22 -15.44 14.62
C ASN A 182 -6.73 -15.73 14.40
N ASP A 183 -6.11 -15.06 13.43
CA ASP A 183 -4.68 -15.10 13.14
C ASP A 183 -4.13 -13.67 12.92
N ASP A 184 -2.81 -13.52 12.79
CA ASP A 184 -2.15 -12.20 12.61
C ASP A 184 -2.59 -11.44 11.35
N LEU A 185 -3.27 -12.11 10.41
CA LEU A 185 -3.80 -11.49 9.20
C LEU A 185 -5.26 -11.06 9.39
N GLY A 186 -5.97 -11.59 10.39
CA GLY A 186 -7.37 -11.28 10.69
C GLY A 186 -8.38 -11.93 9.73
N PHE A 187 -7.92 -12.56 8.64
CA PHE A 187 -8.80 -13.21 7.67
C PHE A 187 -8.17 -14.44 7.01
N LYS A 188 -9.04 -15.34 6.56
CA LYS A 188 -8.75 -16.54 5.79
C LYS A 188 -9.45 -16.50 4.44
N VAL A 189 -8.87 -17.21 3.47
CA VAL A 189 -9.34 -17.20 2.08
C VAL A 189 -9.70 -18.61 1.64
N GLU A 190 -10.95 -18.84 1.22
CA GLU A 190 -11.34 -20.10 0.57
C GLU A 190 -11.06 -19.97 -0.93
N VAL A 191 -10.31 -20.90 -1.50
CA VAL A 191 -10.14 -21.00 -2.96
C VAL A 191 -10.73 -22.33 -3.44
N ARG A 192 -11.44 -22.26 -4.56
CA ARG A 192 -12.05 -23.42 -5.19
C ARG A 192 -11.18 -23.90 -6.35
N LYS A 193 -10.89 -25.20 -6.41
CA LYS A 193 -10.28 -25.87 -7.56
C LYS A 193 -11.18 -27.00 -8.05
N GLY A 194 -12.00 -26.72 -9.06
CA GLY A 194 -13.01 -27.67 -9.54
C GLY A 194 -14.06 -27.99 -8.47
N LYS A 195 -14.01 -29.18 -7.86
CA LYS A 195 -14.88 -29.56 -6.72
C LYS A 195 -14.22 -29.38 -5.35
N LYS A 196 -12.89 -29.25 -5.30
CA LYS A 196 -12.15 -29.10 -4.04
C LYS A 196 -12.25 -27.65 -3.56
N LYS A 197 -12.43 -27.47 -2.25
CA LYS A 197 -12.39 -26.19 -1.55
C LYS A 197 -11.31 -26.28 -0.48
N GLU A 198 -10.51 -25.23 -0.37
CA GLU A 198 -9.39 -25.19 0.56
C GLU A 198 -9.32 -23.81 1.20
N TRP A 199 -9.11 -23.76 2.50
CA TRP A 199 -8.93 -22.53 3.26
C TRP A 199 -7.45 -22.26 3.49
N PHE A 200 -7.00 -21.11 3.02
CA PHE A 200 -5.68 -20.56 3.26
C PHE A 200 -5.74 -19.59 4.43
N ARG A 201 -4.69 -19.56 5.26
CA ARG A 201 -4.57 -18.69 6.44
C ARG A 201 -3.25 -17.93 6.44
N GLY A 202 -3.19 -16.87 7.25
CA GLY A 202 -2.00 -16.04 7.40
C GLY A 202 -1.35 -15.66 6.07
N ASP A 203 -0.03 -15.71 6.02
CA ASP A 203 0.75 -15.18 4.91
C ASP A 203 0.47 -15.89 3.55
N GLU A 204 0.03 -17.15 3.57
CA GLU A 204 -0.39 -17.86 2.35
C GLU A 204 -1.72 -17.33 1.81
N ALA A 205 -2.69 -17.02 2.70
CA ALA A 205 -3.96 -16.39 2.34
C ALA A 205 -3.72 -15.04 1.66
N ARG A 206 -2.81 -14.22 2.20
CA ARG A 206 -2.41 -12.93 1.63
C ARG A 206 -1.81 -13.10 0.24
N ARG A 207 -0.84 -14.01 0.06
CA ARG A 207 -0.18 -14.25 -1.22
C ARG A 207 -1.16 -14.74 -2.29
N ILE A 208 -2.06 -15.66 -1.94
CA ILE A 208 -3.01 -16.21 -2.91
C ILE A 208 -4.06 -15.16 -3.29
N VAL A 209 -4.64 -14.42 -2.32
CA VAL A 209 -5.65 -13.40 -2.62
C VAL A 209 -5.06 -12.22 -3.38
N GLY A 210 -3.83 -11.79 -3.05
CA GLY A 210 -3.09 -10.76 -3.77
C GLY A 210 -2.76 -11.14 -5.22
N ALA A 211 -2.66 -12.45 -5.53
CA ALA A 211 -2.52 -12.93 -6.89
C ALA A 211 -3.87 -13.04 -7.64
N ILE A 212 -4.96 -13.29 -6.92
CA ILE A 212 -6.31 -13.48 -7.47
C ILE A 212 -6.98 -12.14 -7.81
N LEU A 213 -6.94 -11.17 -6.89
CA LEU A 213 -7.66 -9.89 -7.02
C LEU A 213 -7.31 -9.12 -8.30
N PRO A 214 -6.04 -8.98 -8.72
CA PRO A 214 -5.71 -8.29 -9.96
C PRO A 214 -6.31 -8.95 -11.21
N LYS A 215 -6.56 -10.27 -11.16
CA LYS A 215 -7.19 -11.02 -12.25
C LYS A 215 -8.71 -10.89 -12.21
N MET A 216 -9.31 -10.81 -11.03
CA MET A 216 -10.75 -10.52 -10.87
C MET A 216 -11.08 -9.07 -11.26
N ASN A 217 -10.19 -8.14 -10.93
CA ASN A 217 -10.25 -6.72 -11.27
C ASN A 217 -9.46 -6.41 -12.56
N ALA A 218 -9.38 -7.36 -13.50
CA ALA A 218 -8.58 -7.20 -14.71
C ALA A 218 -9.00 -5.97 -15.55
N MET A 219 -10.27 -5.59 -15.53
CA MET A 219 -10.79 -4.41 -16.22
C MET A 219 -10.42 -3.07 -15.56
N GLY A 220 -9.81 -3.09 -14.37
CA GLY A 220 -9.55 -1.89 -13.58
C GLY A 220 -10.82 -1.12 -13.19
N GLY A 221 -10.68 0.15 -12.83
CA GLY A 221 -11.77 1.04 -12.41
C GLY A 221 -11.94 2.25 -13.34
N LYS A 222 -13.14 2.84 -13.38
CA LYS A 222 -13.28 4.24 -13.82
C LYS A 222 -12.74 5.15 -12.70
N PRO A 223 -12.31 6.40 -12.98
CA PRO A 223 -11.88 7.33 -11.94
C PRO A 223 -12.86 7.40 -10.76
N GLN A 224 -14.16 7.57 -11.04
CA GLN A 224 -15.20 7.57 -10.02
C GLN A 224 -15.22 6.28 -9.18
N THR A 225 -15.16 5.10 -9.81
CA THR A 225 -15.14 3.82 -9.07
C THR A 225 -13.90 3.65 -8.19
N VAL A 226 -12.78 4.26 -8.57
CA VAL A 226 -11.59 4.26 -7.71
C VAL A 226 -11.81 5.20 -6.53
N GLN A 227 -12.42 6.37 -6.74
CA GLN A 227 -12.79 7.27 -5.66
C GLN A 227 -13.77 6.61 -4.69
N ASP A 228 -14.84 5.99 -5.19
CA ASP A 228 -15.80 5.27 -4.35
C ASP A 228 -15.13 4.18 -3.48
N ALA A 229 -14.07 3.54 -4.01
CA ALA A 229 -13.30 2.53 -3.27
C ALA A 229 -12.39 3.14 -2.19
N VAL A 230 -11.87 4.35 -2.43
CA VAL A 230 -11.12 5.14 -1.44
C VAL A 230 -12.07 5.55 -0.33
N ASP A 231 -13.23 6.08 -0.68
CA ASP A 231 -14.23 6.55 0.27
C ASP A 231 -14.70 5.42 1.20
N GLU A 232 -14.84 4.18 0.69
CA GLU A 232 -15.13 2.99 1.51
C GLU A 232 -14.04 2.71 2.57
N ILE A 233 -12.77 2.87 2.22
CA ILE A 233 -11.64 2.65 3.13
C ILE A 233 -11.50 3.78 4.14
N GLU A 234 -11.66 5.02 3.70
CA GLU A 234 -11.64 6.21 4.56
C GLU A 234 -12.80 6.21 5.55
N SER A 235 -13.99 5.78 5.12
CA SER A 235 -15.16 5.65 6.00
C SER A 235 -14.93 4.61 7.12
N ALA A 236 -14.11 3.58 6.86
CA ALA A 236 -13.68 2.62 7.87
C ALA A 236 -12.53 3.15 8.75
N GLY A 237 -12.00 4.35 8.46
CA GLY A 237 -10.90 5.01 9.15
C GLY A 237 -9.50 4.44 8.85
N HIS A 238 -9.40 3.16 8.46
CA HIS A 238 -8.13 2.52 8.13
C HIS A 238 -8.34 1.29 7.23
N PRO A 239 -7.41 0.97 6.29
CA PRO A 239 -7.47 -0.26 5.49
C PRO A 239 -7.63 -1.54 6.30
N THR A 240 -6.98 -1.66 7.45
CA THR A 240 -7.09 -2.82 8.35
C THR A 240 -8.50 -2.98 8.90
N ASN A 241 -9.14 -1.87 9.30
CA ASN A 241 -10.51 -1.88 9.82
C ASN A 241 -11.49 -2.26 8.71
N PHE A 242 -11.28 -1.73 7.50
CA PHE A 242 -12.04 -2.13 6.32
C PHE A 242 -11.92 -3.63 6.05
N LEU A 243 -10.72 -4.20 6.12
CA LEU A 243 -10.50 -5.64 5.92
C LEU A 243 -11.20 -6.48 7.00
N ALA A 244 -11.13 -6.06 8.27
CA ALA A 244 -11.79 -6.73 9.38
C ALA A 244 -13.31 -6.73 9.22
N ASP A 245 -13.91 -5.56 8.98
CA ASP A 245 -15.35 -5.40 8.75
C ASP A 245 -15.83 -6.23 7.54
N LEU A 246 -15.09 -6.19 6.43
CA LEU A 246 -15.37 -6.99 5.24
C LEU A 246 -15.34 -8.50 5.51
N ALA A 247 -14.43 -8.96 6.37
CA ALA A 247 -14.21 -10.38 6.64
C ALA A 247 -15.18 -10.94 7.70
N GLU A 248 -15.55 -10.13 8.68
CA GLU A 248 -16.52 -10.44 9.74
C GLU A 248 -17.95 -10.38 9.22
N GLY A 249 -18.24 -9.38 8.38
CA GLY A 249 -19.55 -9.11 7.82
C GLY A 249 -20.14 -10.29 7.04
N ASP A 250 -21.44 -10.53 7.26
CA ASP A 250 -22.19 -11.63 6.66
C ASP A 250 -22.81 -11.21 5.30
N HIS A 251 -21.97 -10.53 4.50
CA HIS A 251 -22.30 -9.92 3.20
C HIS A 251 -21.89 -10.78 2.01
N PHE A 252 -22.23 -10.32 0.80
CA PHE A 252 -21.79 -10.90 -0.48
C PHE A 252 -22.15 -12.38 -0.61
N ARG A 253 -23.42 -12.68 -0.36
CA ARG A 253 -23.94 -14.05 -0.34
C ARG A 253 -24.09 -14.64 -1.74
N ASP A 254 -23.88 -15.94 -1.86
CA ASP A 254 -24.25 -16.68 -3.06
C ASP A 254 -25.75 -17.02 -3.08
N LYS A 255 -26.18 -17.78 -4.10
CA LYS A 255 -27.58 -18.20 -4.25
C LYS A 255 -28.08 -19.10 -3.10
N THR A 256 -27.18 -19.72 -2.35
CA THR A 256 -27.49 -20.59 -1.21
C THR A 256 -27.46 -19.83 0.12
N GLY A 257 -27.14 -18.54 0.11
CA GLY A 257 -27.03 -17.71 1.30
C GLY A 257 -25.66 -17.76 1.97
N LEU A 258 -24.67 -18.46 1.41
CA LEU A 258 -23.31 -18.52 1.95
C LEU A 258 -22.59 -17.18 1.73
N PRO A 259 -22.05 -16.52 2.77
CA PRO A 259 -21.42 -15.20 2.66
C PRO A 259 -19.93 -15.26 2.26
N GLY A 260 -19.38 -14.07 1.99
CA GLY A 260 -17.95 -13.80 1.84
C GLY A 260 -17.40 -13.89 0.42
N PHE A 261 -18.25 -13.96 -0.61
CA PHE A 261 -17.78 -14.15 -2.00
C PHE A 261 -17.22 -12.87 -2.62
N ILE A 262 -15.95 -12.89 -3.03
CA ILE A 262 -15.30 -11.72 -3.65
C ILE A 262 -16.00 -11.34 -4.96
N ASN A 263 -16.43 -12.32 -5.77
CA ASN A 263 -17.08 -12.00 -7.04
C ASN A 263 -18.43 -11.28 -6.89
N LYS A 264 -19.08 -11.42 -5.74
CA LYS A 264 -20.36 -10.79 -5.39
C LYS A 264 -20.23 -9.37 -4.84
N MET A 265 -19.03 -8.97 -4.42
CA MET A 265 -18.75 -7.61 -4.01
C MET A 265 -19.00 -6.62 -5.16
N PRO A 266 -19.52 -5.41 -4.87
CA PRO A 266 -19.51 -4.29 -5.78
C PRO A 266 -18.12 -4.02 -6.33
N LYS A 267 -18.06 -3.32 -7.47
CA LYS A 267 -16.78 -3.02 -8.10
C LYS A 267 -15.88 -2.12 -7.24
N PRO A 268 -16.39 -1.05 -6.59
CA PRO A 268 -15.62 -0.26 -5.63
C PRO A 268 -15.04 -1.12 -4.50
N THR A 269 -15.86 -1.90 -3.80
CA THR A 269 -15.43 -2.80 -2.72
C THR A 269 -14.36 -3.81 -3.12
N LYS A 270 -14.42 -4.38 -4.34
CA LYS A 270 -13.34 -5.25 -4.84
C LYS A 270 -12.03 -4.52 -5.07
N LEU A 271 -12.08 -3.27 -5.53
CA LEU A 271 -10.89 -2.44 -5.71
C LEU A 271 -10.34 -2.04 -4.34
N ALA A 272 -11.22 -1.63 -3.41
CA ALA A 272 -10.86 -1.33 -2.02
C ALA A 272 -10.13 -2.52 -1.37
N LEU A 273 -10.66 -3.74 -1.52
CA LEU A 273 -9.98 -4.95 -1.05
C LEU A 273 -8.59 -5.15 -1.68
N GLU A 274 -8.45 -4.93 -3.00
CA GLU A 274 -7.13 -5.00 -3.66
C GLU A 274 -6.15 -3.95 -3.12
N MET A 275 -6.63 -2.72 -2.86
CA MET A 275 -5.81 -1.62 -2.37
C MET A 275 -5.42 -1.84 -0.91
N ALA A 276 -6.36 -2.21 -0.04
CA ALA A 276 -6.11 -2.46 1.37
C ALA A 276 -5.09 -3.58 1.59
N LEU A 277 -5.14 -4.63 0.77
CA LEU A 277 -4.16 -5.71 0.81
C LEU A 277 -2.77 -5.32 0.28
N HIS A 278 -2.71 -4.35 -0.63
CA HIS A 278 -1.44 -3.81 -1.13
C HIS A 278 -0.80 -2.90 -0.09
N GLU A 279 -1.58 -2.01 0.52
CA GLU A 279 -1.13 -1.11 1.59
C GLU A 279 -0.57 -1.92 2.77
N GLU A 280 -1.25 -3.01 3.18
CA GLU A 280 -0.75 -3.89 4.23
C GLU A 280 0.59 -4.56 3.87
N GLN A 281 0.80 -4.89 2.60
CA GLN A 281 2.08 -5.43 2.14
C GLN A 281 3.19 -4.37 2.15
N GLU A 282 2.91 -3.14 1.71
CA GLU A 282 3.86 -2.03 1.75
C GLU A 282 4.20 -1.67 3.20
N ARG A 283 3.20 -1.65 4.09
CA ARG A 283 3.35 -1.44 5.53
C ARG A 283 4.29 -2.48 6.13
N ARG A 284 4.06 -3.78 5.92
CA ARG A 284 4.95 -4.84 6.45
C ARG A 284 6.36 -4.80 5.88
N ALA A 285 6.52 -4.37 4.63
CA ALA A 285 7.85 -4.18 4.05
C ALA A 285 8.60 -3.01 4.73
N LEU A 286 7.86 -2.02 5.23
CA LEU A 286 8.39 -0.82 5.88
C LEU A 286 8.38 -0.89 7.42
N GLU A 287 7.62 -1.80 8.05
CA GLU A 287 7.53 -2.01 9.50
C GLU A 287 8.91 -2.22 10.13
N GLY A 288 9.77 -3.03 9.50
CA GLY A 288 11.12 -3.28 10.00
C GLY A 288 12.04 -2.06 9.91
N GLU A 289 11.74 -1.09 9.05
CA GLU A 289 12.43 0.20 8.99
C GLU A 289 11.83 1.20 9.99
N LEU A 290 10.50 1.25 10.10
CA LEU A 290 9.76 2.11 11.03
C LEU A 290 10.08 1.80 12.49
N TRP A 291 10.10 0.53 12.89
CA TRP A 291 10.43 0.13 14.25
C TRP A 291 11.84 0.59 14.67
N ARG A 292 12.81 0.53 13.74
CA ARG A 292 14.17 1.05 13.98
C ARG A 292 14.18 2.57 14.12
N LEU A 293 13.38 3.27 13.32
CA LEU A 293 13.27 4.73 13.39
C LEU A 293 12.60 5.19 14.69
N GLU A 294 11.56 4.50 15.16
CA GLU A 294 10.91 4.78 16.45
C GLU A 294 11.88 4.64 17.62
N ARG A 295 12.64 3.54 17.67
CA ARG A 295 13.65 3.35 18.73
C ARG A 295 14.79 4.37 18.66
N ALA A 296 15.25 4.71 17.46
CA ALA A 296 16.29 5.71 17.30
C ALA A 296 15.79 7.12 17.64
N TRP A 297 14.51 7.42 17.43
CA TRP A 297 13.89 8.66 17.87
C TRP A 297 13.85 8.75 19.40
N GLU A 298 13.37 7.71 20.11
CA GLU A 298 13.33 7.70 21.58
C GLU A 298 14.71 8.04 22.20
N GLU A 299 15.78 7.43 21.68
CA GLU A 299 17.16 7.69 22.13
C GLU A 299 17.64 9.11 21.76
N ALA A 300 17.31 9.60 20.55
CA ALA A 300 17.71 10.93 20.10
C ALA A 300 16.99 12.05 20.88
N GLU A 301 15.74 11.81 21.25
CA GLU A 301 14.90 12.71 22.03
C GLU A 301 15.42 12.84 23.47
N GLU A 302 15.82 11.73 24.10
CA GLU A 302 16.43 11.73 25.42
C GLU A 302 17.72 12.57 25.44
N ILE A 303 18.56 12.47 24.40
CA ILE A 303 19.79 13.27 24.26
C ILE A 303 19.48 14.75 24.03
N ALA A 304 18.44 15.06 23.23
CA ALA A 304 18.03 16.42 22.96
C ALA A 304 17.49 17.09 24.23
N ALA A 305 16.66 16.38 25.02
CA ALA A 305 16.16 16.87 26.30
C ALA A 305 17.29 17.19 27.30
N ILE A 306 18.33 16.35 27.37
CA ILE A 306 19.52 16.63 28.19
C ILE A 306 20.23 17.91 27.71
N SER A 307 20.32 18.11 26.38
CA SER A 307 20.97 19.28 25.79
C SER A 307 20.19 20.57 26.05
N ASP A 308 18.86 20.51 25.96
CA ASP A 308 17.99 21.65 26.27
C ASP A 308 18.12 22.07 27.75
N ASN A 309 18.23 21.12 28.68
CA ASN A 309 18.45 21.40 30.10
C ASN A 309 19.85 21.96 30.41
N LEU A 310 20.87 21.65 29.59
CA LEU A 310 22.22 22.20 29.74
C LEU A 310 22.34 23.64 29.21
N LEU A 311 21.44 24.07 28.33
CA LEU A 311 21.39 25.42 27.78
C LEU A 311 20.63 26.41 28.68
N LEU A 312 19.90 25.90 29.68
CA LEU A 312 19.27 26.73 30.70
C LEU A 312 20.29 27.17 31.75
N PRO A 313 20.36 28.47 32.09
CA PRO A 313 21.16 28.94 33.22
C PRO A 313 20.76 28.22 34.50
N LYS A 314 21.72 27.89 35.37
CA LYS A 314 21.41 27.35 36.71
C LYS A 314 20.44 28.31 37.43
N GLY A 315 19.24 27.82 37.77
CA GLY A 315 18.17 28.60 38.40
C GLY A 315 17.05 29.09 37.47
N ALA A 316 17.10 28.80 36.15
CA ALA A 316 16.03 29.20 35.22
C ALA A 316 14.72 28.46 35.47
N GLU A 317 14.77 27.18 35.85
CA GLU A 317 13.56 26.40 36.22
C GLU A 317 12.93 26.94 37.51
N GLU A 318 13.73 27.23 38.54
CA GLU A 318 13.27 27.86 39.80
C GLU A 318 12.69 29.27 39.57
N PHE A 319 13.25 30.04 38.63
CA PHE A 319 12.70 31.34 38.24
C PHE A 319 11.33 31.23 37.55
N VAL A 320 11.14 30.25 36.67
CA VAL A 320 9.86 30.03 36.00
C VAL A 320 8.80 29.50 36.98
N GLU A 321 9.19 28.63 37.91
CA GLU A 321 8.29 28.12 38.96
C GLU A 321 7.88 29.23 39.96
N SER A 322 8.81 30.09 40.37
CA SER A 322 8.49 31.22 41.26
C SER A 322 7.55 32.25 40.60
N GLN A 323 7.72 32.54 39.31
CA GLN A 323 6.80 33.41 38.57
C GLN A 323 5.41 32.79 38.38
N ARG A 324 5.33 31.46 38.18
CA ARG A 324 4.04 30.76 38.14
C ARG A 324 3.30 30.78 39.48
N ALA A 325 4.03 30.66 40.59
CA ALA A 325 3.46 30.73 41.94
C ALA A 325 3.05 32.16 42.37
N GLU A 326 3.62 33.20 41.78
CA GLU A 326 3.20 34.61 42.01
C GLU A 326 1.93 35.02 41.23
N THR A 327 1.48 34.19 40.28
CA THR A 327 0.34 34.49 39.41
C THR A 327 -0.95 33.73 39.81
N ASP A 328 -0.88 32.89 40.85
CA ASP A 328 -2.04 32.25 41.52
C ASP A 328 -2.34 32.93 42.86
#